data_AF-A0A914A513-F1
#
_entry.id   AF-A0A914A513-F1
#
_cell.length_a   1.000
_cell.length_b   1.000
_cell.length_c   1.000
_cell.angle_alpha   90.00
_cell.angle_beta   90.00
_cell.angle_gamma   90.00
#
_symmetry.space_group_name_H-M   'P 1'
#
loop_
_entity.id
_entity.type
_entity.pdbx_description
1 polymer ?
#
loop_
_entity_poly.entity_id
_entity_poly.type
_entity_poly.pdbx_seq_one_letter_code
_entity_poly.pdbx_strand_id
1 'polypeptide(L)'
;MGKKGKKKGSGKKSGKKGGKKKSSEPQMTIQEAILAYQINIKEEALEEFMYEIKGLEEKSQKHKERNERLKEEQLYHIRTLLKQAKERDKELEQVTVVNKEHVEDALKEKWQAAKEEDQQIEDLKRQIAQRAVELEKELVMVAKWKEYKDKGQHEHAKHIKILEQELLDMQVSFDEMKAHLERTLNVAKDEIHKSTEERLMEQKHIASEKAMTTLDKWSTQEVKDNKWLKKEAELHRVETKHLVEEVEALEKENLEIMSGLFDCRIEDLKISRNFYLTQFGEGDDVDDAGILEEDLAKMDMESADKPLAIGGATQGARKAQRPKSATQRAVEAKVFSLAIKEEEEEHSGPEEDDDLGGSWDHGNQLDNYLDYEDENFDDYLNLGPVELKLLRVTGHKMTLIKPKKLTDEEEEAKLSAPDVWPVTPEMLKTVTDT
;
A
#
# COMPACT_ATOMS: atom_id res chain seq x y z
N MET A 1 66.69 -45.12 -40.68
CA MET A 1 66.06 -45.86 -39.55
C MET A 1 66.56 -47.31 -39.56
N GLY A 2 67.11 -47.81 -38.44
CA GLY A 2 67.29 -49.24 -38.12
C GLY A 2 68.56 -49.96 -38.64
N LYS A 3 69.70 -49.91 -37.92
CA LYS A 3 70.24 -50.94 -36.99
C LYS A 3 70.72 -52.25 -37.65
N LYS A 4 72.04 -52.45 -37.74
CA LYS A 4 72.91 -53.25 -36.83
C LYS A 4 72.85 -54.77 -37.06
N GLY A 5 73.98 -55.35 -37.46
CA GLY A 5 74.30 -56.77 -37.30
C GLY A 5 75.78 -57.03 -37.53
N LYS A 6 76.50 -57.44 -36.48
CA LYS A 6 77.96 -57.53 -36.34
C LYS A 6 78.31 -58.95 -35.91
N LYS A 7 79.24 -59.65 -36.60
CA LYS A 7 80.10 -60.77 -36.12
C LYS A 7 80.88 -61.31 -37.32
N LYS A 8 82.21 -61.18 -37.47
CA LYS A 8 83.39 -61.69 -36.72
C LYS A 8 83.41 -63.21 -36.48
N GLY A 9 84.40 -63.85 -37.09
CA GLY A 9 84.96 -65.19 -36.80
C GLY A 9 85.76 -65.66 -38.03
N SER A 10 87.06 -65.41 -38.19
CA SER A 10 88.26 -65.88 -37.47
C SER A 10 88.68 -67.32 -37.82
N GLY A 11 89.90 -67.43 -38.37
CA GLY A 11 90.70 -68.65 -38.57
C GLY A 11 91.51 -68.45 -39.85
N LYS A 12 92.75 -67.93 -39.87
CA LYS A 12 93.97 -68.13 -39.08
C LYS A 12 94.43 -69.59 -39.03
N LYS A 13 95.73 -69.73 -39.36
CA LYS A 13 96.66 -70.86 -39.14
C LYS A 13 96.56 -71.96 -40.20
N SER A 14 97.59 -72.19 -41.01
CA SER A 14 98.99 -72.53 -40.73
C SER A 14 99.20 -73.91 -41.35
N GLY A 15 100.13 -74.04 -42.26
CA GLY A 15 101.34 -74.78 -41.92
C GLY A 15 101.57 -75.74 -43.08
N LYS A 16 102.63 -75.52 -43.85
CA LYS A 16 103.99 -75.95 -43.53
C LYS A 16 104.16 -77.45 -43.76
N LYS A 17 104.90 -77.72 -44.83
CA LYS A 17 105.85 -78.82 -45.04
C LYS A 17 105.28 -80.23 -45.03
N GLY A 18 105.48 -80.89 -46.17
CA GLY A 18 105.83 -82.30 -46.13
C GLY A 18 105.71 -83.04 -47.46
N GLY A 19 106.81 -83.09 -48.21
CA GLY A 19 107.27 -84.37 -48.73
C GLY A 19 107.08 -84.65 -50.23
N LYS A 20 108.22 -84.93 -50.88
CA LYS A 20 108.44 -85.84 -52.01
C LYS A 20 107.60 -85.54 -53.28
N LYS A 21 108.19 -85.19 -54.43
CA LYS A 21 109.27 -85.93 -55.12
C LYS A 21 109.82 -85.05 -56.26
N LYS A 22 111.11 -85.19 -56.51
CA LYS A 22 111.88 -84.67 -57.66
C LYS A 22 111.13 -84.79 -59.00
N SER A 23 111.15 -83.72 -59.79
CA SER A 23 111.74 -83.78 -61.13
C SER A 23 112.03 -82.37 -61.66
N SER A 24 113.33 -82.06 -61.71
CA SER A 24 114.01 -81.15 -62.65
C SER A 24 113.62 -79.67 -62.69
N GLU A 25 114.58 -78.83 -62.30
CA GLU A 25 114.96 -77.67 -63.11
C GLU A 25 115.08 -78.10 -64.58
N PRO A 26 114.54 -77.31 -65.50
CA PRO A 26 115.42 -76.58 -66.38
C PRO A 26 115.28 -75.12 -65.97
N GLN A 27 116.39 -74.54 -65.53
CA GLN A 27 116.60 -73.12 -65.26
C GLN A 27 115.43 -72.21 -65.66
N MET A 28 114.85 -71.46 -64.71
CA MET A 28 113.96 -70.32 -65.01
C MET A 28 114.67 -69.45 -66.04
N THR A 29 114.32 -69.68 -67.29
CA THR A 29 114.95 -69.03 -68.42
C THR A 29 114.36 -67.63 -68.41
N ILE A 30 115.15 -66.61 -68.74
CA ILE A 30 114.70 -65.23 -68.88
C ILE A 30 113.36 -65.15 -69.66
N GLN A 31 113.12 -66.10 -70.57
CA GLN A 31 111.87 -66.32 -71.30
C GLN A 31 110.62 -66.55 -70.43
N GLU A 32 110.66 -67.33 -69.35
CA GLU A 32 109.47 -67.59 -68.51
C GLU A 32 109.11 -66.38 -67.63
N ALA A 33 110.11 -65.64 -67.14
CA ALA A 33 109.88 -64.37 -66.45
C ALA A 33 109.35 -63.28 -67.40
N ILE A 34 109.81 -63.27 -68.66
CA ILE A 34 109.27 -62.39 -69.72
C ILE A 34 107.82 -62.79 -70.05
N LEU A 35 107.49 -64.08 -70.15
CA LEU A 35 106.12 -64.53 -70.41
C LEU A 35 105.18 -64.20 -69.26
N ALA A 36 105.60 -64.40 -68.01
CA ALA A 36 104.79 -64.01 -66.84
C ALA A 36 104.56 -62.49 -66.80
N TYR A 37 105.56 -61.68 -67.15
CA TYR A 37 105.41 -60.23 -67.27
C TYR A 37 104.47 -59.85 -68.43
N GLN A 38 104.57 -60.52 -69.58
CA GLN A 38 103.64 -60.33 -70.70
C GLN A 38 102.21 -60.72 -70.34
N ILE A 39 102.02 -61.81 -69.61
CA ILE A 39 100.71 -62.24 -69.09
C ILE A 39 100.18 -61.20 -68.11
N ASN A 40 101.00 -60.74 -67.17
CA ASN A 40 100.59 -59.71 -66.20
C ASN A 40 100.19 -58.39 -66.88
N ILE A 41 100.91 -57.95 -67.93
CA ILE A 41 100.49 -56.77 -68.71
C ILE A 41 99.12 -57.01 -69.38
N LYS A 42 98.88 -58.22 -69.88
CA LYS A 42 97.58 -58.55 -70.52
C LYS A 42 96.47 -58.69 -69.49
N GLU A 43 96.75 -59.21 -68.31
CA GLU A 43 95.81 -59.28 -67.19
C GLU A 43 95.48 -57.89 -66.65
N GLU A 44 96.47 -57.01 -66.47
CA GLU A 44 96.27 -55.62 -66.09
C GLU A 44 95.45 -54.85 -67.14
N ALA A 45 95.74 -55.06 -68.44
CA ALA A 45 94.93 -54.51 -69.51
C ALA A 45 93.49 -55.08 -69.53
N LEU A 46 93.31 -56.37 -69.23
CA LEU A 46 91.98 -56.97 -69.11
C LEU A 46 91.23 -56.46 -67.89
N GLU A 47 91.90 -56.22 -66.77
CA GLU A 47 91.31 -55.58 -65.59
C GLU A 47 90.91 -54.14 -65.86
N GLU A 48 91.73 -53.38 -66.59
CA GLU A 48 91.39 -52.02 -67.06
C GLU A 48 90.17 -52.05 -67.98
N PHE A 49 90.12 -52.97 -68.96
CA PHE A 49 88.94 -53.16 -69.81
C PHE A 49 87.71 -53.62 -69.03
N MET A 50 87.85 -54.50 -68.03
CA MET A 50 86.72 -54.90 -67.19
C MET A 50 86.21 -53.73 -66.34
N TYR A 51 87.10 -52.89 -65.83
CA TYR A 51 86.72 -51.67 -65.11
C TYR A 51 86.04 -50.66 -66.04
N GLU A 52 86.54 -50.52 -67.27
CA GLU A 52 85.91 -49.68 -68.30
C GLU A 52 84.52 -50.19 -68.69
N ILE A 53 84.37 -51.50 -68.96
CA ILE A 53 83.09 -52.16 -69.26
C ILE A 53 82.12 -51.92 -68.10
N LYS A 54 82.54 -52.18 -66.86
CA LYS A 54 81.70 -51.96 -65.69
C LYS A 54 81.31 -50.49 -65.53
N GLY A 55 82.24 -49.57 -65.78
CA GLY A 55 81.97 -48.13 -65.79
C GLY A 55 80.98 -47.71 -66.89
N LEU A 56 81.04 -48.33 -68.06
CA LEU A 56 80.09 -48.13 -69.16
C LEU A 56 78.72 -48.73 -68.84
N GLU A 57 78.66 -49.91 -68.21
CA GLU A 57 77.43 -50.54 -67.74
C GLU A 57 76.73 -49.69 -66.68
N GLU A 58 77.47 -49.16 -65.69
CA GLU A 58 76.94 -48.25 -64.68
C GLU A 58 76.43 -46.94 -65.30
N LYS A 59 77.14 -46.38 -66.29
CA LYS A 59 76.67 -45.20 -67.04
C LYS A 59 75.40 -45.52 -67.83
N SER A 60 75.36 -46.66 -68.53
CA SER A 60 74.20 -47.15 -69.26
C SER A 60 72.98 -47.31 -68.33
N GLN A 61 73.19 -47.88 -67.14
CA GLN A 61 72.14 -48.05 -66.14
C GLN A 61 71.62 -46.69 -65.62
N LYS A 62 72.51 -45.75 -65.29
CA LYS A 62 72.11 -44.38 -64.89
C LYS A 62 71.33 -43.66 -66.00
N HIS A 63 71.70 -43.87 -67.26
CA HIS A 63 70.97 -43.30 -68.40
C HIS A 63 69.58 -43.93 -68.55
N LYS A 64 69.43 -45.24 -68.34
CA LYS A 64 68.13 -45.92 -68.34
C LYS A 64 67.22 -45.39 -67.24
N GLU A 65 67.70 -45.34 -65.99
CA GLU A 65 66.95 -44.81 -64.85
C GLU A 65 66.56 -43.34 -65.02
N ARG A 66 67.45 -42.52 -65.61
CA ARG A 66 67.12 -41.13 -65.94
C ARG A 66 66.03 -41.05 -67.01
N ASN A 67 66.09 -41.91 -68.03
CA ASN A 67 65.09 -41.93 -69.10
C ASN A 67 63.73 -42.43 -68.60
N GLU A 68 63.71 -43.40 -67.70
CA GLU A 68 62.48 -43.87 -67.03
C GLU A 68 61.83 -42.76 -66.20
N ARG A 69 62.61 -42.06 -65.36
CA ARG A 69 62.10 -40.89 -64.61
C ARG A 69 61.55 -39.80 -65.53
N LEU A 70 62.25 -39.48 -66.61
CA LEU A 70 61.78 -38.49 -67.60
C LEU A 70 60.46 -38.94 -68.25
N LYS A 71 60.29 -40.23 -68.56
CA LYS A 71 59.02 -40.74 -69.10
C LYS A 71 57.90 -40.66 -68.08
N GLU A 72 58.17 -40.95 -66.81
CA GLU A 72 57.19 -40.82 -65.72
C GLU A 72 56.76 -39.36 -65.53
N GLU A 73 57.72 -38.42 -65.53
CA GLU A 73 57.47 -36.98 -65.48
C GLU A 73 56.63 -36.53 -66.69
N GLN A 74 57.00 -36.93 -67.90
CA GLN A 74 56.22 -36.64 -69.11
C GLN A 74 54.80 -37.18 -69.02
N LEU A 75 54.63 -38.43 -68.59
CA LEU A 75 53.30 -39.04 -68.40
C LEU A 75 52.49 -38.33 -67.33
N TYR A 76 53.13 -37.85 -66.25
CA TYR A 76 52.48 -37.07 -65.22
C TYR A 76 51.99 -35.71 -65.75
N HIS A 77 52.83 -35.01 -66.51
CA HIS A 77 52.46 -33.73 -67.14
C HIS A 77 51.33 -33.92 -68.15
N ILE A 78 51.38 -34.95 -69.00
CA ILE A 78 50.32 -35.27 -69.94
C ILE A 78 49.00 -35.55 -69.20
N ARG A 79 49.02 -36.36 -68.15
CA ARG A 79 47.82 -36.64 -67.34
C ARG A 79 47.26 -35.38 -66.68
N THR A 80 48.12 -34.52 -66.16
CA THR A 80 47.71 -33.26 -65.51
C THR A 80 47.05 -32.31 -66.51
N LEU A 81 47.66 -32.15 -67.69
CA LEU A 81 47.12 -31.32 -68.77
C LEU A 81 45.77 -31.87 -69.27
N LEU A 82 45.64 -33.18 -69.43
CA LEU A 82 44.37 -33.81 -69.82
C LEU A 82 43.27 -33.59 -68.76
N LYS A 83 43.63 -33.59 -67.46
CA LYS A 83 42.68 -33.31 -66.38
C LYS A 83 42.22 -31.86 -66.41
N GLN A 84 43.15 -30.91 -66.55
CA GLN A 84 42.85 -29.48 -66.65
C GLN A 84 41.99 -29.16 -67.89
N ALA A 85 42.29 -29.78 -69.03
CA ALA A 85 41.48 -29.63 -70.24
C ALA A 85 40.04 -30.09 -70.01
N LYS A 86 39.82 -31.27 -69.41
CA LYS A 86 38.47 -31.76 -69.08
C LYS A 86 37.73 -30.88 -68.07
N GLU A 87 38.42 -30.27 -67.11
CA GLU A 87 37.81 -29.34 -66.16
C GLU A 87 37.36 -28.05 -66.87
N ARG A 88 38.19 -27.49 -67.75
CA ARG A 88 37.83 -26.34 -68.59
C ARG A 88 36.66 -26.64 -69.52
N ASP A 89 36.64 -27.81 -70.16
CA ASP A 89 35.53 -28.21 -71.04
C ASP A 89 34.22 -28.30 -70.25
N LYS A 90 34.24 -28.85 -69.02
CA LYS A 90 33.07 -28.87 -68.14
C LYS A 90 32.63 -27.49 -67.66
N GLU A 91 33.58 -26.61 -67.33
CA GLU A 91 33.29 -25.22 -66.98
C GLU A 91 32.61 -24.51 -68.16
N LEU A 92 33.10 -24.74 -69.40
CA LEU A 92 32.50 -24.18 -70.61
C LEU A 92 31.11 -24.77 -70.92
N GLU A 93 30.88 -26.05 -70.68
CA GLU A 93 29.55 -26.67 -70.79
C GLU A 93 28.56 -26.13 -69.74
N GLN A 94 29.05 -25.78 -68.54
CA GLN A 94 28.24 -25.17 -67.47
C GLN A 94 27.96 -23.68 -67.70
N VAL A 95 28.77 -22.99 -68.49
CA VAL A 95 28.46 -21.65 -68.98
C VAL A 95 27.38 -21.79 -70.06
N THR A 96 26.16 -22.06 -69.60
CA THR A 96 24.96 -21.96 -70.43
C THR A 96 24.91 -20.54 -70.98
N VAL A 97 24.93 -20.43 -72.30
CA VAL A 97 24.84 -19.16 -73.02
C VAL A 97 23.56 -18.46 -72.59
N VAL A 98 23.69 -17.38 -71.83
CA VAL A 98 22.56 -16.56 -71.41
C VAL A 98 22.02 -15.88 -72.68
N ASN A 99 20.84 -16.28 -73.13
CA ASN A 99 20.19 -15.66 -74.26
C ASN A 99 19.88 -14.19 -73.95
N LYS A 100 20.04 -13.32 -74.96
CA LYS A 100 19.75 -11.88 -74.87
C LYS A 100 18.36 -11.60 -74.26
N GLU A 101 17.37 -12.41 -74.61
CA GLU A 101 16.00 -12.33 -74.09
C GLU A 101 15.93 -12.52 -72.56
N HIS A 102 16.71 -13.44 -71.98
CA HIS A 102 16.72 -13.66 -70.53
C HIS A 102 17.35 -12.48 -69.78
N VAL A 103 18.36 -11.84 -70.38
CA VAL A 103 18.95 -10.60 -69.84
C VAL A 103 17.96 -9.44 -69.94
N GLU A 104 17.27 -9.30 -71.07
CA GLU A 104 16.26 -8.27 -71.28
C GLU A 104 15.09 -8.42 -70.31
N ASP A 105 14.62 -9.64 -70.05
CA ASP A 105 13.52 -9.89 -69.10
C ASP A 105 13.95 -9.67 -67.65
N ALA A 106 15.15 -10.12 -67.25
CA ALA A 106 15.70 -9.81 -65.93
C ALA A 106 15.93 -8.30 -65.73
N LEU A 107 16.28 -7.56 -66.80
CA LEU A 107 16.41 -6.10 -66.74
C LEU A 107 15.06 -5.40 -66.61
N LYS A 108 14.03 -5.87 -67.32
CA LYS A 108 12.65 -5.35 -67.19
C LYS A 108 12.11 -5.61 -65.78
N GLU A 109 12.33 -6.80 -65.23
CA GLU A 109 11.91 -7.15 -63.87
C GLU A 109 12.59 -6.26 -62.83
N LYS A 110 13.91 -6.07 -62.93
CA LYS A 110 14.64 -5.13 -62.04
C LYS A 110 14.14 -3.69 -62.19
N TRP A 111 13.82 -3.27 -63.40
CA TRP A 111 13.30 -1.94 -63.65
C TRP A 111 11.88 -1.76 -63.09
N GLN A 112 11.03 -2.79 -63.19
CA GLN A 112 9.71 -2.82 -62.55
C GLN A 112 9.83 -2.78 -61.03
N ALA A 113 10.69 -3.63 -60.44
CA ALA A 113 10.95 -3.63 -59.00
C ALA A 113 11.44 -2.26 -58.51
N ALA A 114 12.40 -1.65 -59.20
CA ALA A 114 12.89 -0.31 -58.87
C ALA A 114 11.77 0.74 -58.94
N LYS A 115 10.89 0.67 -59.95
CA LYS A 115 9.75 1.57 -60.08
C LYS A 115 8.72 1.36 -58.97
N GLU A 116 8.47 0.12 -58.58
CA GLU A 116 7.58 -0.22 -57.46
C GLU A 116 8.15 0.28 -56.13
N GLU A 117 9.46 0.09 -55.89
CA GLU A 117 10.16 0.63 -54.73
C GLU A 117 10.09 2.16 -54.68
N ASP A 118 10.35 2.84 -55.81
CA ASP A 118 10.21 4.30 -55.90
C ASP A 118 8.79 4.76 -55.57
N GLN A 119 7.78 4.03 -56.05
CA GLN A 119 6.39 4.35 -55.76
C GLN A 119 6.04 4.12 -54.29
N GLN A 120 6.55 3.05 -53.67
CA GLN A 120 6.42 2.81 -52.23
C GLN A 120 7.10 3.91 -51.41
N ILE A 121 8.28 4.37 -51.83
CA ILE A 121 8.99 5.48 -51.18
C ILE A 121 8.16 6.76 -51.25
N GLU A 122 7.58 7.09 -52.41
CA GLU A 122 6.72 8.26 -52.55
C GLU A 122 5.42 8.15 -51.73
N ASP A 123 4.82 6.96 -51.65
CA ASP A 123 3.66 6.73 -50.79
C ASP A 123 4.00 6.87 -49.31
N LEU A 124 5.16 6.35 -48.88
CA LEU A 124 5.66 6.54 -47.52
C LEU A 124 5.94 8.00 -47.21
N LYS A 125 6.58 8.74 -48.14
CA LYS A 125 6.79 10.19 -48.00
C LYS A 125 5.47 10.94 -47.84
N ARG A 126 4.45 10.58 -48.63
CA ARG A 126 3.10 11.16 -48.51
C ARG A 126 2.47 10.86 -47.16
N GLN A 127 2.58 9.62 -46.66
CA GLN A 127 2.07 9.26 -45.34
C GLN A 127 2.80 10.01 -44.23
N ILE A 128 4.13 10.12 -44.29
CA ILE A 128 4.93 10.90 -43.34
C ILE A 128 4.47 12.37 -43.35
N ALA A 129 4.27 12.96 -44.53
CA ALA A 129 3.79 14.33 -44.64
C ALA A 129 2.38 14.52 -44.05
N GLN A 130 1.45 13.58 -44.29
CA GLN A 130 0.12 13.61 -43.70
C GLN A 130 0.17 13.50 -42.17
N ARG A 131 0.97 12.55 -41.65
CA ARG A 131 1.18 12.38 -40.21
C ARG A 131 1.83 13.59 -39.55
N ALA A 132 2.78 14.24 -40.21
CA ALA A 132 3.41 15.46 -39.69
C ALA A 132 2.38 16.60 -39.53
N VAL A 133 1.44 16.73 -40.47
CA VAL A 133 0.34 17.71 -40.36
C VAL A 133 -0.64 17.36 -39.23
N GLU A 134 -0.95 16.08 -39.05
CA GLU A 134 -1.76 15.62 -37.90
C GLU A 134 -1.07 15.92 -36.58
N LEU A 135 0.22 15.60 -36.49
CA LEU A 135 1.04 15.84 -35.30
C LEU A 135 1.11 17.33 -34.95
N GLU A 136 1.24 18.22 -35.93
CA GLU A 136 1.21 19.67 -35.67
C GLU A 136 -0.13 20.12 -35.08
N LYS A 137 -1.26 19.60 -35.58
CA LYS A 137 -2.59 19.90 -35.02
C LYS A 137 -2.71 19.40 -33.58
N GLU A 138 -2.23 18.19 -33.31
CA GLU A 138 -2.21 17.62 -31.96
C GLU A 138 -1.31 18.43 -31.02
N LEU A 139 -0.14 18.91 -31.49
CA LEU A 139 0.75 19.76 -30.70
C LEU A 139 0.09 21.09 -30.32
N VAL A 140 -0.66 21.72 -31.24
CA VAL A 140 -1.45 22.92 -30.93
C VAL A 140 -2.52 22.62 -29.88
N MET A 141 -3.22 21.48 -29.99
CA MET A 141 -4.21 21.07 -29.00
C MET A 141 -3.57 20.81 -27.63
N VAL A 142 -2.45 20.10 -27.59
CA VAL A 142 -1.68 19.86 -26.36
C VAL A 142 -1.21 21.19 -25.75
N ALA A 143 -0.74 22.14 -26.56
CA ALA A 143 -0.35 23.47 -26.10
C ALA A 143 -1.53 24.21 -25.46
N LYS A 144 -2.72 24.16 -26.09
CA LYS A 144 -3.95 24.73 -25.52
C LYS A 144 -4.31 24.09 -24.17
N TRP A 145 -4.23 22.77 -24.06
CA TRP A 145 -4.52 22.07 -22.81
C TRP A 145 -3.48 22.36 -21.72
N LYS A 146 -2.20 22.52 -22.09
CA LYS A 146 -1.16 22.97 -21.17
C LYS A 146 -1.42 24.40 -20.68
N GLU A 147 -1.76 25.33 -21.57
CA GLU A 147 -2.12 26.68 -21.17
C GLU A 147 -3.34 26.71 -20.24
N TYR A 148 -4.34 25.88 -20.53
CA TYR A 148 -5.48 25.72 -19.64
C TYR A 148 -5.09 25.14 -18.28
N LYS A 149 -4.23 24.11 -18.24
CA LYS A 149 -3.73 23.53 -17.00
C LYS A 149 -2.97 24.55 -16.16
N ASP A 150 -2.11 25.35 -16.78
CA ASP A 150 -1.21 26.26 -16.07
C ASP A 150 -1.89 27.57 -15.66
N LYS A 151 -2.88 28.06 -16.43
CA LYS A 151 -3.55 29.34 -16.16
C LYS A 151 -5.06 29.21 -15.99
N GLY A 152 -5.73 28.58 -16.96
CA GLY A 152 -7.19 28.46 -16.98
C GLY A 152 -7.77 27.77 -15.76
N GLN A 153 -7.11 26.71 -15.26
CA GLN A 153 -7.52 25.99 -14.07
C GLN A 153 -7.55 26.91 -12.84
N HIS A 154 -6.54 27.76 -12.68
CA HIS A 154 -6.46 28.67 -11.53
C HIS A 154 -7.50 29.80 -11.64
N GLU A 155 -7.76 30.33 -12.83
CA GLU A 155 -8.80 31.34 -13.04
C GLU A 155 -10.18 30.76 -12.77
N HIS A 156 -10.50 29.58 -13.31
CA HIS A 156 -11.78 28.92 -13.03
C HIS A 156 -11.91 28.52 -11.56
N ALA A 157 -10.85 28.03 -10.92
CA ALA A 157 -10.88 27.73 -9.49
C ALA A 157 -11.15 28.99 -8.64
N LYS A 158 -10.60 30.15 -9.03
CA LYS A 158 -10.92 31.42 -8.37
C LYS A 158 -12.37 31.83 -8.58
N HIS A 159 -12.87 31.75 -9.82
CA HIS A 159 -14.28 32.05 -10.11
C HIS A 159 -15.23 31.15 -9.35
N ILE A 160 -14.94 29.84 -9.27
CA ILE A 160 -15.73 28.89 -8.48
C ILE A 160 -15.74 29.30 -7.01
N LYS A 161 -14.58 29.59 -6.41
CA LYS A 161 -14.50 30.04 -5.02
C LYS A 161 -15.27 31.32 -4.75
N ILE A 162 -15.23 32.28 -5.68
CA ILE A 162 -16.00 33.53 -5.56
C ILE A 162 -17.50 33.22 -5.60
N LEU A 163 -17.96 32.38 -6.54
CA LEU A 163 -19.36 31.99 -6.64
C LEU A 163 -19.85 31.20 -5.41
N GLU A 164 -19.00 30.32 -4.86
CA GLU A 164 -19.29 29.61 -3.62
C GLU A 164 -19.43 30.57 -2.44
N GLN A 165 -18.57 31.58 -2.35
CA GLN A 165 -18.67 32.63 -1.34
C GLN A 165 -19.93 33.47 -1.53
N GLU A 166 -20.25 33.89 -2.76
CA GLU A 166 -21.48 34.64 -3.06
C GLU A 166 -22.74 33.85 -2.71
N LEU A 167 -22.75 32.54 -2.95
CA LEU A 167 -23.84 31.66 -2.53
C LEU A 167 -23.98 31.61 -1.00
N LEU A 168 -22.87 31.51 -0.29
CA LEU A 168 -22.86 31.52 1.18
C LEU A 168 -23.36 32.87 1.71
N ASP A 169 -22.84 33.98 1.19
CA ASP A 169 -23.24 35.33 1.59
C ASP A 169 -24.73 35.57 1.33
N MET A 170 -25.25 35.11 0.18
CA MET A 170 -26.69 35.14 -0.09
C MET A 170 -27.47 34.33 0.93
N GLN A 171 -27.05 33.09 1.24
CA GLN A 171 -27.71 32.24 2.24
C GLN A 171 -27.75 32.89 3.63
N VAL A 172 -26.62 33.45 4.09
CA VAL A 172 -26.54 34.18 5.36
C VAL A 172 -27.49 35.38 5.35
N SER A 173 -27.50 36.17 4.27
CA SER A 173 -28.42 37.31 4.14
C SER A 173 -29.89 36.90 4.17
N PHE A 174 -30.23 35.74 3.58
CA PHE A 174 -31.57 35.17 3.63
C PHE A 174 -31.95 34.76 5.05
N ASP A 175 -31.05 34.10 5.78
CA ASP A 175 -31.29 33.69 7.16
C ASP A 175 -31.41 34.90 8.10
N GLU A 176 -30.61 35.94 7.89
CA GLU A 176 -30.72 37.22 8.62
C GLU A 176 -32.05 37.93 8.35
N MET A 177 -32.47 38.01 7.08
CA MET A 177 -33.77 38.58 6.70
C MET A 177 -34.92 37.76 7.29
N LYS A 178 -34.83 36.44 7.23
CA LYS A 178 -35.82 35.53 7.85
C LYS A 178 -35.91 35.78 9.35
N ALA A 179 -34.77 35.80 10.05
CA ALA A 179 -34.75 36.07 11.49
C ALA A 179 -35.27 37.46 11.84
N HIS A 180 -34.98 38.48 11.01
CA HIS A 180 -35.57 39.82 11.16
C HIS A 180 -37.09 39.78 11.02
N LEU A 181 -37.62 39.16 9.97
CA LEU A 181 -39.05 39.05 9.74
C LEU A 181 -39.74 38.26 10.85
N GLU A 182 -39.15 37.17 11.35
CA GLU A 182 -39.66 36.41 12.48
C GLU A 182 -39.69 37.24 13.76
N ARG A 183 -38.63 38.00 14.05
CA ARG A 183 -38.61 38.93 15.19
C ARG A 183 -39.69 40.01 15.07
N THR A 184 -39.79 40.66 13.91
CA THR A 184 -40.82 41.70 13.67
C THR A 184 -42.23 41.11 13.81
N LEU A 185 -42.45 39.91 13.29
CA LEU A 185 -43.73 39.20 13.43
C LEU A 185 -44.06 38.90 14.89
N ASN A 186 -43.10 38.41 15.66
CA ASN A 186 -43.30 38.11 17.08
C ASN A 186 -43.57 39.38 17.89
N VAL A 187 -42.84 40.47 17.64
CA VAL A 187 -43.11 41.77 18.28
C VAL A 187 -44.52 42.25 17.96
N ALA A 188 -44.94 42.17 16.69
CA ALA A 188 -46.30 42.55 16.30
C ALA A 188 -47.38 41.65 16.96
N LYS A 189 -47.13 40.34 17.07
CA LYS A 189 -48.01 39.42 17.79
C LYS A 189 -48.11 39.77 19.27
N ASP A 190 -46.98 40.02 19.93
CA ASP A 190 -46.95 40.38 21.35
C ASP A 190 -47.66 41.72 21.61
N GLU A 191 -47.51 42.68 20.71
CA GLU A 191 -48.22 43.96 20.77
C GLU A 191 -49.73 43.77 20.59
N ILE A 192 -50.15 42.96 19.62
CA ILE A 192 -51.57 42.60 19.45
C ILE A 192 -52.08 41.88 20.69
N HIS A 193 -51.33 40.91 21.24
CA HIS A 193 -51.72 40.19 22.44
C HIS A 193 -51.89 41.13 23.63
N LYS A 194 -50.91 42.00 23.91
CA LYS A 194 -51.01 43.01 24.97
C LYS A 194 -52.21 43.94 24.77
N SER A 195 -52.39 44.49 23.57
CA SER A 195 -53.54 45.36 23.26
C SER A 195 -54.89 44.64 23.42
N THR A 196 -54.98 43.37 23.00
CA THR A 196 -56.20 42.56 23.17
C THR A 196 -56.46 42.25 24.63
N GLU A 197 -55.42 41.98 25.42
CA GLU A 197 -55.52 41.71 26.85
C GLU A 197 -55.96 42.96 27.62
N GLU A 198 -55.35 44.11 27.34
CA GLU A 198 -55.75 45.41 27.90
C GLU A 198 -57.21 45.74 27.59
N ARG A 199 -57.65 45.56 26.34
CA ARG A 199 -59.06 45.76 25.95
C ARG A 199 -59.99 44.80 26.68
N LEU A 200 -59.58 43.55 26.88
CA LEU A 200 -60.35 42.55 27.62
C LEU A 200 -60.42 42.89 29.11
N MET A 201 -59.34 43.39 29.72
CA MET A 201 -59.34 43.88 31.10
C MET A 201 -60.24 45.09 31.27
N GLU A 202 -60.20 46.06 30.34
CA GLU A 202 -61.07 47.22 30.34
C GLU A 202 -62.54 46.80 30.21
N GLN A 203 -62.84 45.87 29.30
CA GLN A 203 -64.19 45.33 29.16
C GLN A 203 -64.66 44.59 30.42
N LYS A 204 -63.77 43.84 31.08
CA LYS A 204 -64.06 43.21 32.39
C LYS A 204 -64.33 44.27 33.46
N HIS A 205 -63.55 45.36 33.50
CA HIS A 205 -63.73 46.46 34.42
C HIS A 205 -65.10 47.12 34.22
N ILE A 206 -65.41 47.54 32.98
CA ILE A 206 -66.71 48.13 32.62
C ILE A 206 -67.86 47.17 32.94
N ALA A 207 -67.73 45.89 32.62
CA ALA A 207 -68.74 44.88 32.94
C ALA A 207 -68.94 44.75 34.46
N SER A 208 -67.85 44.79 35.24
CA SER A 208 -67.90 44.73 36.70
C SER A 208 -68.52 45.98 37.31
N GLU A 209 -68.22 47.17 36.79
CA GLU A 209 -68.84 48.43 37.21
C GLU A 209 -70.32 48.46 36.85
N LYS A 210 -70.69 48.03 35.65
CA LYS A 210 -72.09 47.92 35.24
C LYS A 210 -72.85 46.92 36.13
N ALA A 211 -72.25 45.77 36.43
CA ALA A 211 -72.83 44.82 37.38
C ALA A 211 -73.02 45.47 38.76
N MET A 212 -72.00 46.18 39.25
CA MET A 212 -72.04 46.87 40.54
C MET A 212 -73.10 47.96 40.60
N THR A 213 -73.33 48.71 39.51
CA THR A 213 -74.40 49.73 39.44
C THR A 213 -75.80 49.13 39.36
N THR A 214 -75.95 47.90 38.88
CA THR A 214 -77.24 47.17 38.87
C THR A 214 -77.57 46.45 40.17
N LEU A 215 -76.60 46.27 41.08
CA LEU A 215 -76.80 45.62 42.38
C LEU A 215 -77.44 46.57 43.41
N ASP A 216 -78.13 46.01 44.40
CA ASP A 216 -78.68 46.75 45.53
C ASP A 216 -77.57 47.34 46.43
N LYS A 217 -77.88 48.41 47.16
CA LYS A 217 -76.96 49.12 48.06
C LYS A 217 -76.34 48.19 49.11
N TRP A 218 -77.09 47.23 49.63
CA TRP A 218 -76.57 46.24 50.58
C TRP A 218 -75.55 45.29 49.93
N SER A 219 -75.90 44.74 48.76
CA SER A 219 -75.03 43.82 48.02
C SER A 219 -73.74 44.50 47.53
N THR A 220 -73.80 45.77 47.11
CA THR A 220 -72.59 46.53 46.74
C THR A 220 -71.66 46.79 47.92
N GLN A 221 -72.20 47.01 49.13
CA GLN A 221 -71.41 47.17 50.33
C GLN A 221 -70.74 45.86 50.73
N GLU A 222 -71.46 44.74 50.69
CA GLU A 222 -70.92 43.41 50.99
C GLU A 222 -69.75 43.04 50.05
N VAL A 223 -69.86 43.37 48.76
CA VAL A 223 -68.76 43.13 47.80
C VAL A 223 -67.52 43.99 48.11
N LYS A 224 -67.71 45.25 48.52
CA LYS A 224 -66.59 46.12 48.94
C LYS A 224 -65.93 45.60 50.21
N ASP A 225 -66.73 45.20 51.19
CA ASP A 225 -66.26 44.66 52.47
C ASP A 225 -65.52 43.34 52.24
N ASN A 226 -66.03 42.46 51.37
CA ASN A 226 -65.34 41.23 50.99
C ASN A 226 -64.00 41.50 50.27
N LYS A 227 -63.97 42.52 49.39
CA LYS A 227 -62.73 42.94 48.71
C LYS A 227 -61.70 43.50 49.70
N TRP A 228 -62.14 44.27 50.70
CA TRP A 228 -61.29 44.77 51.77
C TRP A 228 -60.79 43.63 52.66
N LEU A 229 -61.67 42.76 53.15
CA LEU A 229 -61.33 41.59 53.95
C LEU A 229 -60.34 40.66 53.25
N LYS A 230 -60.46 40.48 51.92
CA LYS A 230 -59.49 39.68 51.15
C LYS A 230 -58.10 40.30 51.12
N LYS A 231 -58.00 41.63 50.97
CA LYS A 231 -56.71 42.33 51.04
C LYS A 231 -56.09 42.22 52.42
N GLU A 232 -56.91 42.44 53.45
CA GLU A 232 -56.49 42.34 54.86
C GLU A 232 -56.03 40.92 55.20
N ALA A 233 -56.77 39.90 54.76
CA ALA A 233 -56.41 38.51 54.96
C ALA A 233 -55.07 38.15 54.29
N GLU A 234 -54.80 38.67 53.09
CA GLU A 234 -53.51 38.44 52.42
C GLU A 234 -52.36 39.17 53.13
N LEU A 235 -52.60 40.38 53.62
CA LEU A 235 -51.62 41.14 54.40
C LEU A 235 -51.27 40.39 55.70
N HIS A 236 -52.26 39.95 56.47
CA HIS A 236 -52.03 39.13 57.65
C HIS A 236 -51.36 37.79 57.32
N ARG A 237 -51.63 37.19 56.16
CA ARG A 237 -50.95 35.97 55.73
C ARG A 237 -49.46 36.21 55.49
N VAL A 238 -49.11 37.36 54.89
CA VAL A 238 -47.71 37.77 54.70
C VAL A 238 -47.05 38.07 56.04
N GLU A 239 -47.70 38.84 56.91
CA GLU A 239 -47.19 39.15 58.26
C GLU A 239 -46.99 37.89 59.10
N THR A 240 -47.93 36.95 59.04
CA THR A 240 -47.81 35.67 59.76
C THR A 240 -46.61 34.88 59.25
N LYS A 241 -46.37 34.83 57.94
CA LYS A 241 -45.18 34.17 57.37
C LYS A 241 -43.89 34.81 57.85
N HIS A 242 -43.82 36.15 57.79
CA HIS A 242 -42.67 36.89 58.27
C HIS A 242 -42.42 36.63 59.77
N LEU A 243 -43.46 36.66 60.59
CA LEU A 243 -43.35 36.38 62.03
C LEU A 243 -42.90 34.95 62.32
N VAL A 244 -43.37 33.97 61.55
CA VAL A 244 -42.92 32.58 61.65
C VAL A 244 -41.44 32.47 61.31
N GLU A 245 -40.99 33.11 60.22
CA GLU A 245 -39.56 33.12 59.83
C GLU A 245 -38.69 33.77 60.92
N GLU A 246 -39.15 34.84 61.56
CA GLU A 246 -38.45 35.51 62.67
C GLU A 246 -38.39 34.64 63.93
N VAL A 247 -39.49 33.95 64.28
CA VAL A 247 -39.51 32.99 65.40
C VAL A 247 -38.60 31.81 65.12
N GLU A 248 -38.62 31.22 63.93
CA GLU A 248 -37.73 30.13 63.55
C GLU A 248 -36.24 30.56 63.62
N ALA A 249 -35.92 31.79 63.23
CA ALA A 249 -34.58 32.35 63.38
C ALA A 249 -34.18 32.47 64.85
N LEU A 250 -35.05 33.04 65.70
CA LEU A 250 -34.80 33.17 67.13
C LEU A 250 -34.70 31.81 67.85
N GLU A 251 -35.52 30.83 67.46
CA GLU A 251 -35.44 29.46 67.98
C GLU A 251 -34.09 28.82 67.61
N LYS A 252 -33.62 29.04 66.38
CA LYS A 252 -32.31 28.55 65.93
C LYS A 252 -31.16 29.20 66.70
N GLU A 253 -31.19 30.52 66.88
CA GLU A 253 -30.18 31.25 67.67
C GLU A 253 -30.19 30.79 69.13
N ASN A 254 -31.37 30.57 69.72
CA ASN A 254 -31.49 30.07 71.09
C ASN A 254 -30.93 28.65 71.21
N LEU A 255 -31.20 27.77 70.25
CA LEU A 255 -30.61 26.42 70.21
C LEU A 255 -29.08 26.48 70.10
N GLU A 256 -28.54 27.41 69.31
CA GLU A 256 -27.09 27.61 69.16
C GLU A 256 -26.44 28.15 70.45
N ILE A 257 -27.08 29.12 71.11
CA ILE A 257 -26.64 29.61 72.43
C ILE A 257 -26.70 28.48 73.45
N MET A 258 -27.78 27.71 73.47
CA MET A 258 -27.91 26.56 74.37
C MET A 258 -26.85 25.49 74.10
N SER A 259 -26.56 25.15 72.83
CA SER A 259 -25.47 24.22 72.50
C SER A 259 -24.12 24.78 72.94
N GLY A 260 -23.86 26.07 72.73
CA GLY A 260 -22.64 26.72 73.21
C GLY A 260 -22.52 26.68 74.75
N LEU A 261 -23.61 26.91 75.48
CA LEU A 261 -23.63 26.78 76.94
C LEU A 261 -23.41 25.33 77.40
N PHE A 262 -23.95 24.34 76.68
CA PHE A 262 -23.68 22.93 76.96
C PHE A 262 -22.22 22.59 76.71
N ASP A 263 -21.63 23.06 75.61
CA ASP A 263 -20.21 22.85 75.30
C ASP A 263 -19.31 23.51 76.36
N CYS A 264 -19.57 24.76 76.74
CA CYS A 264 -18.86 25.42 77.83
C CYS A 264 -19.00 24.64 79.15
N ARG A 265 -20.20 24.13 79.47
CA ARG A 265 -20.40 23.30 80.67
C ARG A 265 -19.63 21.99 80.60
N ILE A 266 -19.54 21.36 79.42
CA ILE A 266 -18.75 20.15 79.21
C ILE A 266 -17.26 20.47 79.33
N GLU A 267 -16.81 21.60 78.80
CA GLU A 267 -15.42 22.08 78.95
C GLU A 267 -15.09 22.37 80.41
N ASP A 268 -15.95 23.08 81.14
CA ASP A 268 -15.78 23.30 82.59
C ASP A 268 -15.78 21.98 83.37
N LEU A 269 -16.60 21.01 82.97
CA LEU A 269 -16.58 19.67 83.55
C LEU A 269 -15.29 18.92 83.20
N LYS A 270 -14.76 19.06 81.98
CA LYS A 270 -13.46 18.51 81.57
C LYS A 270 -12.32 19.19 82.33
N ILE A 271 -12.36 20.50 82.52
CA ILE A 271 -11.36 21.27 83.29
C ILE A 271 -11.40 20.85 84.75
N SER A 272 -12.59 20.75 85.36
CA SER A 272 -12.72 20.27 86.73
C SER A 272 -12.34 18.80 86.86
N ARG A 273 -12.74 17.92 85.94
CA ARG A 273 -12.28 16.51 85.87
C ARG A 273 -10.76 16.45 85.74
N ASN A 274 -10.15 17.24 84.85
CA ASN A 274 -8.71 17.31 84.68
C ASN A 274 -8.05 17.84 85.94
N PHE A 275 -8.61 18.84 86.62
CA PHE A 275 -8.14 19.31 87.92
C PHE A 275 -8.22 18.21 88.98
N TYR A 276 -9.31 17.45 89.06
CA TYR A 276 -9.43 16.28 89.94
C TYR A 276 -8.44 15.18 89.57
N LEU A 277 -8.25 14.88 88.28
CA LEU A 277 -7.27 13.92 87.78
C LEU A 277 -5.82 14.38 88.04
N THR A 278 -5.54 15.68 87.99
CA THR A 278 -4.20 16.25 88.24
C THR A 278 -3.83 16.22 89.73
N GLN A 279 -4.83 16.14 90.63
CA GLN A 279 -4.59 15.85 92.05
C GLN A 279 -4.23 14.38 92.31
N PHE A 280 -4.49 13.48 91.35
CA PHE A 280 -3.89 12.16 91.32
C PHE A 280 -2.58 12.26 90.52
N GLY A 281 -1.48 12.46 91.23
CA GLY A 281 -0.16 12.56 90.63
C GLY A 281 0.21 11.32 89.82
N GLU A 282 0.85 11.58 88.68
CA GLU A 282 1.78 10.73 87.91
C GLU A 282 2.11 9.40 88.62
N GLY A 283 1.28 8.36 88.46
CA GLY A 283 1.53 7.11 89.18
C GLY A 283 0.41 6.06 89.28
N ASP A 284 -0.80 6.27 88.75
CA ASP A 284 -1.79 5.18 88.65
C ASP A 284 -2.53 5.24 87.31
N ASP A 285 -2.39 4.16 86.52
CA ASP A 285 -3.22 3.87 85.36
C ASP A 285 -4.69 3.79 85.79
N VAL A 286 -5.45 4.85 85.52
CA VAL A 286 -6.91 4.85 85.63
C VAL A 286 -7.50 4.88 84.22
N ASP A 287 -7.23 3.82 83.46
CA ASP A 287 -8.03 3.38 82.31
C ASP A 287 -9.36 2.72 82.77
N ASP A 288 -9.92 3.19 83.90
CA ASP A 288 -11.21 2.74 84.42
C ASP A 288 -12.10 3.94 84.78
N ALA A 289 -12.43 4.71 83.75
CA ALA A 289 -13.55 5.64 83.76
C ALA A 289 -14.54 5.29 82.64
N GLY A 290 -14.86 4.00 82.52
CA GLY A 290 -15.93 3.45 81.67
C GLY A 290 -17.30 3.40 82.36
N ILE A 291 -17.46 4.00 83.55
CA ILE A 291 -18.69 3.89 84.36
C ILE A 291 -19.80 4.87 83.93
N LEU A 292 -19.51 5.89 83.11
CA LEU A 292 -20.51 6.91 82.72
C LEU A 292 -21.13 6.69 81.33
N GLU A 293 -20.57 5.84 80.46
CA GLU A 293 -21.19 5.48 79.18
C GLU A 293 -22.31 4.44 79.35
N GLU A 294 -22.18 3.54 80.33
CA GLU A 294 -23.12 2.44 80.52
C GLU A 294 -24.46 2.85 81.17
N ASP A 295 -24.50 4.00 81.85
CA ASP A 295 -25.71 4.52 82.50
C ASP A 295 -26.52 5.51 81.62
N LEU A 296 -25.92 6.07 80.56
CA LEU A 296 -26.65 6.81 79.53
C LEU A 296 -27.46 5.89 78.61
N ALA A 297 -26.96 4.67 78.34
CA ALA A 297 -27.68 3.66 77.55
C ALA A 297 -28.88 3.04 78.29
N LYS A 298 -28.98 3.20 79.62
CA LYS A 298 -30.08 2.65 80.43
C LYS A 298 -31.26 3.61 80.63
N MET A 299 -31.11 4.90 80.32
CA MET A 299 -32.23 5.86 80.41
C MET A 299 -33.14 5.88 79.17
N ASP A 300 -32.74 5.23 78.07
CA ASP A 300 -33.50 5.23 76.81
C ASP A 300 -34.57 4.11 76.71
N MET A 301 -34.85 3.44 77.83
CA MET A 301 -35.74 2.27 77.89
C MET A 301 -36.65 2.30 79.14
N GLU A 302 -37.33 3.41 79.43
CA GLU A 302 -38.46 3.38 80.37
C GLU A 302 -39.39 4.61 80.23
N SER A 303 -40.43 4.47 79.41
CA SER A 303 -41.85 4.77 79.74
C SER A 303 -42.67 5.22 78.53
N ALA A 304 -43.43 4.24 78.01
CA ALA A 304 -44.57 4.45 77.15
C ALA A 304 -45.73 5.15 77.89
N ASP A 305 -46.48 5.95 77.12
CA ASP A 305 -47.93 6.15 77.22
C ASP A 305 -48.55 6.21 78.63
N LYS A 306 -48.75 7.44 79.13
CA LYS A 306 -49.94 7.78 79.93
C LYS A 306 -50.53 9.14 79.54
N PRO A 307 -51.86 9.21 79.27
CA PRO A 307 -52.54 10.44 78.91
C PRO A 307 -52.96 11.21 80.18
N LEU A 308 -52.76 12.53 80.17
CA LEU A 308 -53.37 13.43 81.14
C LEU A 308 -54.64 14.04 80.55
N ALA A 309 -55.78 13.68 81.14
CA ALA A 309 -57.07 14.27 80.86
C ALA A 309 -57.34 15.42 81.83
N ILE A 310 -57.70 16.60 81.30
CA ILE A 310 -58.49 17.63 81.98
C ILE A 310 -59.67 17.94 81.06
N GLY A 311 -60.85 18.00 81.68
CA GLY A 311 -62.15 17.72 81.06
C GLY A 311 -62.82 18.86 80.28
N GLY A 312 -63.87 18.46 79.56
CA GLY A 312 -64.79 19.34 78.84
C GLY A 312 -65.69 18.54 77.89
N ALA A 313 -66.81 18.03 78.40
CA ALA A 313 -67.72 17.13 77.69
C ALA A 313 -68.49 17.82 76.54
N THR A 314 -68.68 17.13 75.41
CA THR A 314 -70.01 16.82 74.83
C THR A 314 -69.91 15.88 73.61
N GLN A 315 -70.43 14.67 73.82
CA GLN A 315 -71.06 13.68 72.92
C GLN A 315 -70.77 13.68 71.40
N GLY A 316 -70.32 12.52 70.90
CA GLY A 316 -70.87 11.94 69.66
C GLY A 316 -69.87 11.37 68.64
N ALA A 317 -69.99 10.06 68.40
CA ALA A 317 -69.68 9.33 67.15
C ALA A 317 -68.23 8.90 66.80
N ARG A 318 -68.07 7.56 66.71
CA ARG A 318 -67.26 6.75 65.78
C ARG A 318 -65.84 7.25 65.44
N LYS A 319 -64.82 6.56 65.99
CA LYS A 319 -63.41 6.63 65.54
C LYS A 319 -63.29 6.18 64.08
N ALA A 320 -63.24 7.13 63.16
CA ALA A 320 -62.59 6.97 61.86
C ALA A 320 -61.11 7.35 62.02
N GLN A 321 -60.20 6.54 61.48
CA GLN A 321 -58.78 6.89 61.40
C GLN A 321 -58.61 8.20 60.63
N ARG A 322 -57.82 9.12 61.18
CA ARG A 322 -57.46 10.39 60.52
C ARG A 322 -56.81 10.08 59.17
N PRO A 323 -57.21 10.73 58.06
CA PRO A 323 -56.48 10.58 56.80
C PRO A 323 -55.07 11.14 56.98
N LYS A 324 -54.06 10.38 56.52
CA LYS A 324 -52.65 10.81 56.48
C LYS A 324 -52.54 12.15 55.72
N SER A 325 -51.71 13.06 56.22
CA SER A 325 -51.43 14.35 55.58
C SER A 325 -50.98 14.15 54.13
N ALA A 326 -51.38 15.05 53.22
CA ALA A 326 -50.96 15.04 51.83
C ALA A 326 -49.43 15.07 51.66
N THR A 327 -48.73 15.71 52.60
CA THR A 327 -47.25 15.72 52.65
C THR A 327 -46.69 14.36 53.01
N GLN A 328 -47.30 13.65 53.96
CA GLN A 328 -46.88 12.31 54.38
C GLN A 328 -47.16 11.27 53.28
N ARG A 329 -48.26 11.43 52.53
CA ARG A 329 -48.60 10.58 51.37
C ARG A 329 -47.65 10.80 50.18
N ALA A 330 -47.19 12.03 49.95
CA ALA A 330 -46.23 12.34 48.89
C ALA A 330 -44.81 11.85 49.22
N VAL A 331 -44.42 11.91 50.50
CA VAL A 331 -43.14 11.37 50.98
C VAL A 331 -43.14 9.83 50.94
N GLU A 332 -44.21 9.17 51.41
CA GLU A 332 -44.37 7.72 51.26
C GLU A 332 -44.36 7.30 49.77
N ALA A 333 -45.05 8.01 48.89
CA ALA A 333 -45.06 7.69 47.45
C ALA A 333 -43.68 7.83 46.77
N LYS A 334 -42.86 8.83 47.16
CA LYS A 334 -41.50 9.00 46.64
C LYS A 334 -40.52 7.97 47.20
N VAL A 335 -40.63 7.62 48.47
CA VAL A 335 -39.75 6.65 49.13
C VAL A 335 -40.05 5.23 48.65
N PHE A 336 -41.32 4.89 48.39
CA PHE A 336 -41.68 3.59 47.80
C PHE A 336 -41.42 3.49 46.29
N SER A 337 -41.33 4.61 45.55
CA SER A 337 -40.95 4.61 44.13
C SER A 337 -39.43 4.47 43.87
N LEU A 338 -38.60 4.64 44.91
CA LEU A 338 -37.14 4.47 44.83
C LEU A 338 -36.69 3.05 45.21
N ALA A 339 -37.58 2.22 45.76
CA ALA A 339 -37.26 0.88 46.26
C ALA A 339 -37.77 -0.27 45.35
N ILE A 340 -38.35 0.04 44.18
CA ILE A 340 -38.73 -0.95 43.16
C ILE A 340 -38.39 -0.40 41.77
N LYS A 341 -37.10 -0.48 41.41
CA LYS A 341 -36.65 -0.54 40.01
C LYS A 341 -35.21 -1.03 39.92
N GLU A 342 -35.01 -2.26 40.35
CA GLU A 342 -33.97 -3.14 39.82
C GLU A 342 -34.67 -4.41 39.30
N GLU A 343 -34.32 -4.75 38.06
CA GLU A 343 -34.43 -6.04 37.35
C GLU A 343 -35.79 -6.52 36.78
N GLU A 344 -35.90 -6.33 35.45
CA GLU A 344 -36.36 -7.26 34.38
C GLU A 344 -36.38 -6.43 33.07
N GLU A 345 -35.75 -6.74 31.92
CA GLU A 345 -34.98 -7.87 31.34
C GLU A 345 -34.00 -7.21 30.32
N GLU A 346 -32.69 -7.45 30.27
CA GLU A 346 -31.93 -8.62 29.80
C GLU A 346 -32.33 -9.21 28.43
N HIS A 347 -31.52 -8.98 27.39
CA HIS A 347 -30.80 -10.10 26.76
C HIS A 347 -29.59 -9.68 25.91
N SER A 348 -28.53 -10.45 26.17
CA SER A 348 -27.18 -10.54 25.63
C SER A 348 -27.00 -10.71 24.12
N GLY A 349 -25.86 -10.21 23.60
CA GLY A 349 -25.22 -10.71 22.38
C GLY A 349 -24.07 -9.81 21.87
N PRO A 350 -22.79 -10.18 22.06
CA PRO A 350 -21.62 -9.34 21.80
C PRO A 350 -20.83 -9.74 20.55
N GLU A 351 -20.24 -8.78 19.82
CA GLU A 351 -18.97 -8.88 19.04
C GLU A 351 -18.44 -7.43 18.91
N GLU A 352 -17.33 -7.07 19.55
CA GLU A 352 -15.96 -7.11 19.02
C GLU A 352 -15.80 -6.40 17.67
N ASP A 353 -15.23 -5.18 17.71
CA ASP A 353 -14.15 -4.81 16.80
C ASP A 353 -13.33 -3.67 17.41
N ASP A 354 -12.04 -3.99 17.63
CA ASP A 354 -10.96 -3.09 17.93
C ASP A 354 -10.73 -2.12 16.76
N ASP A 355 -10.63 -0.81 17.00
CA ASP A 355 -9.82 0.05 16.13
C ASP A 355 -8.91 0.93 16.97
N LEU A 356 -7.69 0.42 17.09
CA LEU A 356 -6.53 1.08 17.67
C LEU A 356 -6.07 2.17 16.71
N GLY A 357 -6.04 3.41 17.22
CA GLY A 357 -5.24 4.49 16.66
C GLY A 357 -3.77 4.11 16.58
N GLY A 358 -3.38 3.57 15.42
CA GLY A 358 -2.01 3.27 15.03
C GLY A 358 -1.65 4.04 13.77
N SER A 359 -1.22 5.29 13.95
CA SER A 359 -0.52 6.05 12.89
C SER A 359 0.85 5.42 12.67
N TRP A 360 0.92 4.46 11.75
CA TRP A 360 2.15 3.96 11.16
C TRP A 360 2.30 4.59 9.78
N ASP A 361 3.22 5.55 9.74
CA ASP A 361 4.25 5.68 8.70
C ASP A 361 3.84 5.20 7.30
N HIS A 362 3.18 6.07 6.53
CA HIS A 362 3.23 5.98 5.08
C HIS A 362 4.64 6.36 4.63
N GLY A 363 5.52 5.38 4.73
CA GLY A 363 6.80 5.37 4.06
C GLY A 363 6.62 5.65 2.57
N ASN A 364 7.37 6.65 2.12
CA ASN A 364 7.80 6.88 0.75
C ASN A 364 7.91 5.58 -0.06
N GLN A 365 6.89 5.26 -0.84
CA GLN A 365 6.95 4.22 -1.87
C GLN A 365 6.54 4.76 -3.24
N LEU A 366 6.78 6.05 -3.46
CA LEU A 366 6.71 6.69 -4.79
C LEU A 366 7.88 7.65 -5.07
N ASP A 367 8.89 7.71 -4.19
CA ASP A 367 10.12 8.50 -4.40
C ASP A 367 11.31 7.64 -4.89
N ASN A 368 11.19 6.32 -4.92
CA ASN A 368 12.27 5.41 -5.36
C ASN A 368 12.33 5.18 -6.88
N TYR A 369 11.63 5.97 -7.68
CA TYR A 369 11.62 5.85 -9.15
C TYR A 369 12.24 7.06 -9.88
N LEU A 370 12.76 8.04 -9.14
CA LEU A 370 13.32 9.27 -9.70
C LEU A 370 14.81 9.52 -9.36
N ASP A 371 15.47 8.60 -8.64
CA ASP A 371 16.89 8.70 -8.28
C ASP A 371 17.76 7.69 -9.06
N TYR A 372 17.62 7.66 -10.38
CA TYR A 372 18.76 7.30 -11.22
C TYR A 372 19.44 8.60 -11.63
N GLU A 373 20.25 9.15 -10.71
CA GLU A 373 21.27 10.10 -11.09
C GLU A 373 22.17 9.44 -12.14
N ASP A 374 22.37 10.17 -13.23
CA ASP A 374 23.15 9.80 -14.40
C ASP A 374 24.52 9.20 -14.04
N GLU A 375 24.64 7.87 -14.08
CA GLU A 375 25.94 7.25 -14.26
C GLU A 375 26.42 7.54 -15.70
N ASN A 376 27.27 8.55 -15.81
CA ASN A 376 28.22 8.79 -16.90
C ASN A 376 27.66 8.82 -18.33
N PHE A 377 27.07 9.97 -18.69
CA PHE A 377 26.82 10.33 -20.09
C PHE A 377 28.13 10.38 -20.93
N ASP A 378 29.28 10.57 -20.29
CA ASP A 378 30.61 10.61 -20.95
C ASP A 378 31.11 9.24 -21.46
N ASP A 379 30.58 8.12 -20.94
CA ASP A 379 30.95 6.78 -21.45
C ASP A 379 30.27 6.42 -22.76
N TYR A 380 29.16 7.09 -23.09
CA TYR A 380 28.43 6.89 -24.36
C TYR A 380 29.14 7.51 -25.56
N LEU A 381 30.00 8.51 -25.35
CA LEU A 381 30.74 9.20 -26.42
C LEU A 381 32.07 8.52 -26.76
N ASN A 382 32.54 7.56 -25.95
CA ASN A 382 33.80 6.83 -26.15
C ASN A 382 33.66 5.49 -26.87
N LEU A 383 32.43 5.10 -27.25
CA LEU A 383 32.20 3.87 -28.00
C LEU A 383 32.45 4.10 -29.49
N GLY A 384 33.70 3.84 -29.90
CA GLY A 384 34.06 3.66 -31.31
C GLY A 384 33.27 2.52 -31.98
N PRO A 385 33.37 2.31 -33.30
CA PRO A 385 32.51 1.40 -34.05
C PRO A 385 32.57 -0.03 -33.46
N VAL A 386 31.50 -0.44 -32.78
CA VAL A 386 31.44 -1.74 -32.10
C VAL A 386 31.29 -2.83 -33.16
N GLU A 387 32.37 -3.57 -33.40
CA GLU A 387 32.35 -4.81 -34.14
C GLU A 387 31.35 -5.79 -33.51
N LEU A 388 30.53 -6.39 -34.36
CA LEU A 388 29.41 -7.29 -34.06
C LEU A 388 29.79 -8.39 -33.04
N LYS A 389 29.57 -8.14 -31.75
CA LYS A 389 29.56 -9.18 -30.72
C LYS A 389 28.22 -9.92 -30.79
N LEU A 390 28.27 -11.14 -31.31
CA LEU A 390 27.18 -12.11 -31.30
C LEU A 390 26.64 -12.27 -29.86
N LEU A 391 25.43 -11.78 -29.62
CA LEU A 391 24.71 -11.95 -28.36
C LEU A 391 24.34 -13.42 -28.15
N ARG A 392 24.69 -13.96 -26.98
CA ARG A 392 24.20 -15.26 -26.50
C ARG A 392 23.12 -15.02 -25.45
N VAL A 393 21.89 -15.39 -25.77
CA VAL A 393 20.76 -15.35 -24.83
C VAL A 393 20.81 -16.60 -23.95
N THR A 394 20.77 -16.42 -22.63
CA THR A 394 20.51 -17.51 -21.67
C THR A 394 19.21 -17.21 -20.95
N GLY A 395 18.22 -18.09 -21.11
CA GLY A 395 16.90 -17.97 -20.48
C GLY A 395 16.85 -18.80 -19.19
N HIS A 396 16.37 -18.20 -18.10
CA HIS A 396 16.03 -18.92 -16.87
C HIS A 396 14.52 -19.18 -16.84
N LYS A 397 14.11 -20.41 -16.51
CA LYS A 397 12.72 -20.83 -16.46
C LYS A 397 12.04 -20.31 -15.19
N MET A 398 11.10 -19.38 -15.33
CA MET A 398 10.19 -18.99 -14.24
C MET A 398 9.06 -20.00 -14.06
N THR A 399 8.69 -20.27 -12.81
CA THR A 399 7.54 -21.11 -12.46
C THR A 399 6.25 -20.29 -12.53
N LEU A 400 5.28 -20.76 -13.33
CA LEU A 400 3.95 -20.16 -13.45
C LEU A 400 3.17 -20.36 -12.14
N ILE A 401 2.86 -19.26 -11.45
CA ILE A 401 1.92 -19.25 -10.34
C ILE A 401 0.53 -19.50 -10.93
N LYS A 402 -0.15 -20.58 -10.52
CA LYS A 402 -1.53 -20.83 -10.94
C LYS A 402 -2.44 -19.78 -10.28
N PRO A 403 -3.42 -19.20 -11.00
CA PRO A 403 -4.37 -18.29 -10.40
C PRO A 403 -5.16 -19.01 -9.30
N LYS A 404 -5.31 -18.33 -8.15
CA LYS A 404 -6.14 -18.76 -7.02
C LYS A 404 -7.57 -18.94 -7.55
N LYS A 405 -8.24 -20.04 -7.20
CA LYS A 405 -9.66 -20.22 -7.53
C LYS A 405 -10.46 -19.18 -6.73
N LEU A 406 -11.38 -18.50 -7.41
CA LEU A 406 -12.38 -17.62 -6.81
C LEU A 406 -13.19 -18.42 -5.77
N THR A 407 -13.54 -17.75 -4.70
CA THR A 407 -14.32 -18.28 -3.57
C THR A 407 -15.81 -18.26 -3.94
N ASP A 408 -16.63 -19.19 -3.41
CA ASP A 408 -18.05 -19.35 -3.80
C ASP A 408 -18.87 -18.04 -3.62
N GLU A 409 -18.46 -17.18 -2.68
CA GLU A 409 -19.04 -15.85 -2.44
C GLU A 409 -18.76 -14.85 -3.59
N GLU A 410 -17.63 -14.99 -4.29
CA GLU A 410 -17.27 -14.14 -5.43
C GLU A 410 -18.00 -14.57 -6.73
N GLU A 411 -18.46 -15.82 -6.80
CA GLU A 411 -19.31 -16.32 -7.89
C GLU A 411 -20.77 -15.82 -7.75
N GLU A 412 -21.30 -15.78 -6.52
CA GLU A 412 -22.63 -15.19 -6.24
C GLU A 412 -22.66 -13.67 -6.47
N ALA A 413 -21.58 -12.96 -6.14
CA ALA A 413 -21.46 -11.54 -6.40
C ALA A 413 -21.50 -11.20 -7.91
N LYS A 414 -20.93 -12.06 -8.76
CA LYS A 414 -20.98 -11.91 -10.23
C LYS A 414 -22.35 -12.25 -10.83
N LEU A 415 -23.15 -13.09 -10.18
CA LEU A 415 -24.53 -13.37 -10.58
C LEU A 415 -25.48 -12.21 -10.23
N SER A 416 -25.19 -11.49 -9.13
CA SER A 416 -25.98 -10.33 -8.70
C SER A 416 -25.68 -9.04 -9.49
N ALA A 417 -24.50 -8.93 -10.10
CA ALA A 417 -24.10 -7.80 -10.94
C ALA A 417 -23.37 -8.31 -12.19
N PRO A 418 -24.09 -8.70 -13.26
CA PRO A 418 -23.45 -9.07 -14.51
C PRO A 418 -22.73 -7.85 -15.09
N ASP A 419 -21.46 -8.01 -15.48
CA ASP A 419 -20.61 -7.02 -16.18
C ASP A 419 -21.14 -6.62 -17.58
N VAL A 420 -22.38 -7.00 -17.90
CA VAL A 420 -23.05 -6.70 -19.16
C VAL A 420 -23.93 -5.47 -18.94
N TRP A 421 -23.45 -4.33 -19.43
CA TRP A 421 -24.19 -3.07 -19.50
C TRP A 421 -25.57 -3.30 -20.17
N PRO A 422 -26.68 -2.76 -19.65
CA PRO A 422 -28.04 -3.09 -20.11
C PRO A 422 -28.39 -2.56 -21.51
N VAL A 423 -27.44 -1.93 -22.21
CA VAL A 423 -27.61 -1.40 -23.57
C VAL A 423 -26.58 -2.04 -24.47
N THR A 424 -27.04 -2.90 -25.39
CA THR A 424 -26.18 -3.51 -26.41
C THR A 424 -26.02 -2.56 -27.60
N PRO A 425 -24.90 -2.62 -28.35
CA PRO A 425 -24.69 -1.80 -29.55
C PRO A 425 -25.78 -1.95 -30.63
N GLU A 426 -26.50 -3.08 -30.63
CA GLU A 426 -27.65 -3.30 -31.52
C GLU A 426 -28.87 -2.46 -31.13
N MET A 427 -29.11 -2.27 -29.83
CA MET A 427 -30.20 -1.41 -29.33
C MET A 427 -29.94 0.08 -29.62
N LEU A 428 -28.68 0.50 -29.68
CA LEU A 428 -28.32 1.86 -30.09
C LEU A 428 -28.57 2.12 -31.58
N LYS A 429 -28.40 1.11 -32.44
CA LYS A 429 -28.67 1.23 -33.88
C LYS A 429 -30.16 1.40 -34.20
N THR A 430 -31.05 0.79 -33.41
CA THR A 430 -32.50 0.96 -33.61
C THR A 430 -33.03 2.34 -33.25
N VAL A 431 -32.27 3.13 -32.49
CA VAL A 431 -32.65 4.51 -32.09
C VAL A 431 -32.15 5.55 -33.11
N THR A 432 -31.18 5.20 -33.96
CA THR A 432 -30.60 6.12 -34.95
C THR A 432 -31.23 6.07 -36.34
N ASP A 433 -32.17 5.14 -36.58
CA ASP A 433 -32.85 4.96 -37.88
C ASP A 433 -34.30 5.50 -37.92
N THR A 434 -34.64 6.46 -37.05
CA THR A 434 -35.82 7.34 -37.17
C THR A 434 -35.37 8.78 -37.30
#